data_AF-A0A388PCF1-F1
#
_entry.id   AF-A0A388PCF1-F1
#
_cell.length_a   1.000
_cell.length_b   1.000
_cell.length_c   1.000
_cell.angle_alpha   90.00
_cell.angle_beta   90.00
_cell.angle_gamma   90.00
#
_symmetry.space_group_name_H-M   'P 1'
#
loop_
_entity.id
_entity.type
_entity.pdbx_description
1 polymer ?
#
loop_
_entity_poly.entity_id
_entity_poly.type
_entity_poly.pdbx_seq_one_letter_code
_entity_poly.pdbx_strand_id
1 'polypeptide(L)' 'MPIWAFHGDADSVVKFATGQAIVDAAKAAGADIKFTVYPGVGHNSWGKAYAEPELEAWILARKK' A
#
# COMPACT_ATOMS: atom_id res chain seq x y z
N MET A 1 9.15 10.52 -5.90
CA MET A 1 8.70 10.35 -4.50
C MET A 1 8.36 8.88 -4.32
N PRO A 2 9.00 8.19 -3.38
CA PRO A 2 8.69 6.79 -3.08
C PRO A 2 7.30 6.65 -2.44
N ILE A 3 6.55 5.62 -2.82
CA ILE A 3 5.20 5.32 -2.30
C ILE A 3 5.20 3.90 -1.72
N TRP A 4 4.58 3.72 -0.55
CA TRP A 4 4.25 2.39 -0.03
C TRP A 4 2.74 2.31 0.17
N ALA A 5 2.07 1.60 -0.74
CA ALA A 5 0.64 1.39 -0.74
C ALA A 5 0.27 0.08 -0.01
N PHE A 6 -0.89 0.09 0.64
CA PHE A 6 -1.42 -1.03 1.41
C PHE A 6 -2.89 -1.27 1.06
N HIS A 7 -3.31 -2.53 0.91
CA HIS A 7 -4.72 -2.87 0.67
C HIS A 7 -5.07 -4.22 1.31
N GLY A 8 -6.30 -4.38 1.78
CA GLY A 8 -6.87 -5.69 2.11
C GLY A 8 -7.57 -6.32 0.90
N ASP A 9 -7.30 -7.58 0.58
CA ASP A 9 -7.91 -8.22 -0.60
C ASP A 9 -9.41 -8.53 -0.44
N ALA A 10 -9.91 -8.52 0.80
CA ALA A 10 -11.31 -8.73 1.15
C ALA A 10 -12.05 -7.42 1.45
N ASP A 11 -11.49 -6.26 1.06
CA ASP A 11 -12.15 -4.96 1.23
C ASP A 11 -13.43 -4.86 0.37
N SER A 12 -14.57 -4.76 1.05
CA SER A 12 -15.90 -4.62 0.45
C SER A 12 -16.32 -3.16 0.24
N VAL A 13 -15.60 -2.19 0.80
CA VAL A 13 -15.87 -0.75 0.69
C VAL A 13 -15.07 -0.16 -0.48
N VAL A 14 -13.76 -0.41 -0.49
CA VAL A 14 -12.87 -0.03 -1.61
C VAL A 14 -12.34 -1.30 -2.23
N LYS A 15 -12.94 -1.70 -3.36
CA LYS A 15 -12.58 -2.94 -4.06
C LYS A 15 -11.08 -3.01 -4.33
N PHE A 16 -10.49 -4.18 -4.05
CA PHE A 16 -9.07 -4.46 -4.30
C PHE A 16 -8.61 -4.07 -5.72
N ALA A 17 -9.45 -4.35 -6.74
CA ALA A 17 -9.17 -4.01 -8.13
C ALA A 17 -8.88 -2.52 -8.36
N THR A 18 -9.54 -1.62 -7.60
CA THR A 18 -9.29 -0.18 -7.68
C THR A 18 -7.89 0.17 -7.17
N GLY A 19 -7.48 -0.41 -6.05
CA GLY A 19 -6.14 -0.22 -5.50
C GLY A 19 -5.05 -0.76 -6.44
N GLN A 20 -5.28 -1.97 -6.97
CA GLN A 20 -4.37 -2.59 -7.93
C GLN A 20 -4.21 -1.74 -9.19
N ALA A 21 -5.31 -1.21 -9.76
CA ALA A 21 -5.26 -0.36 -10.94
C ALA A 21 -4.43 0.93 -10.72
N ILE A 22 -4.53 1.55 -9.55
CA ILE A 22 -3.73 2.75 -9.20
C ILE A 22 -2.24 2.38 -9.11
N VAL A 23 -1.92 1.26 -8.47
CA VAL A 23 -0.54 0.78 -8.35
C VAL A 23 0.05 0.46 -9.72
N ASP A 24 -0.72 -0.20 -10.58
CA ASP A 24 -0.27 -0.56 -11.93
C ASP A 24 -0.03 0.69 -12.79
N ALA A 25 -0.94 1.67 -12.71
CA ALA A 25 -0.76 2.95 -13.39
C ALA A 25 0.47 3.71 -12.87
N ALA A 26 0.71 3.71 -11.56
CA ALA A 26 1.89 4.33 -10.95
C ALA A 26 3.19 3.66 -11.41
N LYS A 27 3.23 2.31 -11.44
CA LYS A 27 4.37 1.55 -11.97
C LYS A 27 4.61 1.83 -13.45
N ALA A 28 3.55 1.88 -14.26
CA ALA A 28 3.65 2.21 -15.68
C ALA A 28 4.19 3.63 -15.93
N ALA A 29 3.91 4.57 -15.01
CA ALA A 29 4.45 5.92 -15.03
C ALA A 29 5.90 6.03 -14.46
N GLY A 30 6.52 4.92 -14.07
CA GLY A 30 7.88 4.89 -13.53
C GLY A 30 7.99 5.30 -12.06
N ALA A 31 6.90 5.26 -11.30
CA ALA A 31 6.94 5.55 -9.87
C ALA A 31 7.64 4.42 -9.09
N ASP A 32 8.45 4.80 -8.10
CA ASP A 32 8.97 3.89 -7.08
C ASP A 32 7.85 3.59 -6.07
N ILE A 33 7.12 2.50 -6.31
CA ILE A 33 5.98 2.08 -5.49
C ILE A 33 6.13 0.65 -4.97
N LYS A 34 6.09 0.50 -3.65
CA LYS A 34 5.90 -0.77 -2.94
C LYS A 34 4.40 -0.97 -2.71
N PHE A 35 3.89 -2.18 -2.98
CA PHE A 35 2.49 -2.51 -2.72
C PHE A 35 2.38 -3.77 -1.86
N THR A 36 1.75 -3.64 -0.70
CA THR A 36 1.53 -4.73 0.24
C THR A 36 0.04 -5.05 0.30
N VAL A 37 -0.30 -6.31 0.02
CA VAL A 37 -1.68 -6.81 0.07
C VAL A 37 -1.82 -7.72 1.28
N TYR A 38 -2.84 -7.49 2.09
CA TYR A 38 -3.14 -8.31 3.26
C TYR A 38 -4.26 -9.30 2.95
N PRO A 39 -3.97 -10.62 2.93
CA PRO A 39 -4.98 -11.64 2.66
C PRO A 39 -6.05 -11.71 3.75
N GLY A 40 -7.31 -11.80 3.35
CA GLY A 40 -8.48 -11.89 4.22
C GLY A 40 -8.81 -10.61 4.99
N VAL A 41 -8.09 -9.51 4.73
CA VAL A 41 -8.32 -8.24 5.43
C VAL A 41 -9.34 -7.42 4.67
N GLY A 42 -10.35 -6.94 5.38
CA GLY A 42 -11.35 -6.03 4.85
C GLY A 42 -10.85 -4.58 4.81
N HIS A 43 -11.77 -3.64 4.99
CA HIS A 43 -11.49 -2.22 4.83
C HIS A 43 -10.38 -1.68 5.74
N ASN A 44 -10.24 -2.20 6.97
CA ASN A 44 -9.28 -1.73 7.97
C ASN A 44 -7.84 -2.25 7.73
N SER A 45 -7.29 -2.01 6.55
CA SER A 45 -5.90 -2.38 6.21
C SER A 45 -4.87 -1.48 6.91
N TRP A 46 -5.24 -0.25 7.27
CA TRP A 46 -4.34 0.71 7.92
C TRP A 46 -3.91 0.26 9.32
N GLY A 47 -4.74 -0.50 10.05
CA GLY A 47 -4.34 -1.06 11.34
C GLY A 47 -3.11 -1.97 11.22
N LYS A 48 -3.04 -2.80 10.16
CA LYS A 48 -1.84 -3.61 9.87
C LYS A 48 -0.72 -2.76 9.32
N ALA A 49 -1.01 -1.81 8.43
CA ALA A 49 0.00 -0.91 7.88
C ALA A 49 0.77 -0.16 8.97
N TYR A 50 0.08 0.44 9.94
CA TYR A 50 0.75 1.12 11.06
C TYR A 50 1.47 0.17 12.01
N ALA A 51 1.18 -1.13 11.98
CA ALA A 51 1.87 -2.16 12.75
C ALA A 51 3.06 -2.79 12.00
N GLU A 52 3.31 -2.39 10.75
CA GLU A 52 4.47 -2.87 10.00
C GLU A 52 5.77 -2.41 10.68
N PRO A 53 6.65 -3.34 11.12
CA PRO A 53 7.84 -2.99 11.88
C PRO A 53 8.83 -2.15 11.06
N GLU A 54 8.77 -2.26 9.74
CA GLU A 54 9.63 -1.50 8.83
C GLU A 54 9.06 -0.13 8.47
N LEU A 55 7.79 0.19 8.77
CA LEU A 55 7.15 1.40 8.27
C LEU A 55 7.86 2.67 8.73
N GLU A 56 8.19 2.76 10.01
CA GLU A 56 8.90 3.92 10.57
C GLU A 56 10.26 4.11 9.91
N ALA A 57 11.08 3.05 9.87
CA ALA A 57 12.40 3.08 9.25
C ALA A 57 12.30 3.42 7.75
N TRP A 58 11.29 2.90 7.06
CA TRP A 58 11.04 3.17 5.65
C TRP A 58 10.75 4.65 5.41
N ILE A 59 9.86 5.26 6.20
CA ILE A 59 9.53 6.69 6.11
C ILE A 59 10.77 7.54 6.39
N LEU A 60 11.49 7.25 7.49
CA LEU A 60 12.64 8.05 7.93
C LEU A 60 13.86 7.93 7.00
N ALA A 61 13.99 6.84 6.25
CA ALA A 61 15.02 6.68 5.23
C ALA A 61 14.82 7.64 4.03
N ARG A 62 13.63 8.22 3.87
CA ARG A 62 13.24 9.02 2.70
C ARG A 62 13.24 10.51 3.03
N LYS A 63 14.36 10.99 3.57
CA LYS A 63 14.63 12.42 3.77
C LYS A 63 14.90 13.09 2.41
N LYS A 64 14.36 14.31 2.24
CA LYS A 64 14.70 15.18 1.11
C LYS A 64 16.16 15.59 1.18
#